data_AF-A0A957JMU3-F1
#
_entry.id   AF-A0A957JMU3-F1
#
_cell.length_a   1.000
_cell.length_b   1.000
_cell.length_c   1.000
_cell.angle_alpha   90.00
_cell.angle_beta   90.00
_cell.angle_gamma   90.00
#
_symmetry.space_group_name_H-M   'P 1'
#
loop_
_entity.id
_entity.type
_entity.pdbx_description
1 polymer ?
#
loop_
_entity_poly.entity_id
_entity_poly.type
_entity_poly.pdbx_seq_one_letter_code
_entity_poly.pdbx_strand_id
1 'polypeptide(L)'
;LGASGFHLCSQGLEMVPSYEYNHSNGYRAQLLRCPKLFPTKTAEICTHEQFAKGIGCIKHINIEAGGWMRVQINRQSETYKQLYKQRTAAERINSQAKEYGIERPKVRTGHSVVNLNTLTYIVINARALQRVRNSKSQARDP
;
A
#
# COMPACT_ATOMS: atom_id res chain seq x y z
N LEU A 1 13.88 -2.77 -7.57
CA LEU A 1 14.85 -1.73 -7.20
C LEU A 1 16.17 -2.09 -7.87
N GLY A 2 17.07 -1.13 -8.07
CA GLY A 2 18.42 -1.44 -8.52
C GLY A 2 19.30 -1.94 -7.37
N ALA A 3 20.60 -2.00 -7.62
CA ALA A 3 21.59 -2.55 -6.70
C ALA A 3 21.75 -1.67 -5.44
N SER A 4 21.59 -0.36 -5.59
CA SER A 4 21.66 0.60 -4.48
C SER A 4 20.32 0.81 -3.76
N GLY A 5 19.28 0.04 -4.10
CA GLY A 5 17.98 0.11 -3.44
C GLY A 5 17.08 1.25 -3.94
N PHE A 6 17.42 1.90 -5.05
CA PHE A 6 16.60 2.95 -5.65
C PHE A 6 15.69 2.42 -6.77
N HIS A 7 14.72 3.23 -7.17
CA HIS A 7 13.79 2.87 -8.23
C HIS A 7 14.51 2.72 -9.57
N LEU A 8 14.10 1.71 -10.34
CA LEU A 8 14.46 1.62 -11.74
C LEU A 8 13.50 2.49 -12.55
N CYS A 9 14.03 3.23 -13.52
CA CYS A 9 13.20 3.91 -14.50
C CYS A 9 12.62 2.92 -15.52
N SER A 10 11.78 3.39 -16.45
CA SER A 10 11.16 2.55 -17.49
C SER A 10 12.16 1.85 -18.42
N GLN A 11 13.40 2.34 -18.47
CA GLN A 11 14.50 1.75 -19.24
C GLN A 11 15.32 0.73 -18.42
N GLY A 12 14.89 0.39 -17.22
CA GLY A 12 15.59 -0.56 -16.33
C GLY A 12 16.84 -0.01 -15.64
N LEU A 13 17.15 1.28 -15.82
CA LEU A 13 18.29 1.93 -15.17
C LEU A 13 17.92 2.46 -13.78
N GLU A 14 18.79 2.23 -12.79
CA GLU A 14 18.60 2.73 -11.42
C GLU A 14 18.68 4.26 -11.38
N MET A 15 17.66 4.88 -10.78
CA MET A 15 17.55 6.33 -10.65
C MET A 15 18.49 6.84 -9.56
N VAL A 16 19.01 8.05 -9.76
CA VAL A 16 20.03 8.64 -8.88
C VAL A 16 19.37 9.59 -7.87
N PRO A 17 19.64 9.47 -6.56
CA PRO A 17 19.14 10.43 -5.57
C PRO A 17 19.75 11.81 -5.79
N SER A 18 18.91 12.84 -5.67
CA SER A 18 19.29 14.24 -5.87
C SER A 18 19.28 15.01 -4.55
N TYR A 19 18.16 15.61 -4.16
CA TYR A 19 18.03 16.31 -2.89
C TYR A 19 16.85 15.77 -2.07
N GLU A 20 16.93 15.98 -0.77
CA GLU A 20 15.88 15.67 0.20
C GLU A 20 15.11 16.95 0.55
N TYR A 21 13.83 16.80 0.92
CA TYR A 21 13.00 17.92 1.35
C TYR A 21 11.87 17.44 2.27
N ASN A 22 11.31 18.37 3.04
CA ASN A 22 10.12 18.12 3.85
C ASN A 22 8.87 18.26 2.98
N HIS A 23 8.09 17.18 2.85
CA HIS A 23 6.83 17.22 2.13
C HIS A 23 5.76 17.92 2.98
N SER A 24 4.84 18.64 2.32
CA SER A 24 3.67 19.29 2.95
C SER A 24 2.76 18.36 3.77
N ASN A 25 2.93 17.04 3.61
CA ASN A 25 2.14 16.02 4.29
C ASN A 25 2.86 15.48 5.54
N GLY A 26 3.93 16.14 6.00
CA GLY A 26 4.61 15.85 7.26
C GLY A 26 5.61 14.69 7.23
N TYR A 27 6.24 14.41 6.09
CA TYR A 27 7.28 13.38 5.97
C TYR A 27 8.48 13.86 5.15
N ARG A 28 9.68 13.29 5.36
CA ARG A 28 10.83 13.57 4.50
C ARG A 28 10.75 12.79 3.19
N ALA A 29 11.05 13.48 2.11
CA ALA A 29 11.03 12.95 0.77
C ALA A 29 12.39 13.15 0.08
N GLN A 30 12.71 12.26 -0.86
CA GLN A 30 13.89 12.33 -1.72
C GLN A 30 13.44 12.38 -3.17
N LEU A 31 14.03 13.30 -3.93
CA LEU A 31 13.92 13.34 -5.38
C LEU A 31 14.92 12.35 -6.01
N LEU A 32 14.44 11.42 -6.81
CA LEU A 32 15.26 10.60 -7.69
C LEU A 32 15.18 11.14 -9.13
N ARG A 33 16.35 11.22 -9.78
CA ARG A 33 16.52 11.78 -11.12
C ARG A 33 17.00 10.72 -12.12
N CYS A 34 16.84 11.05 -13.40
CA CYS A 34 17.27 10.21 -14.51
C CYS A 34 18.80 10.00 -14.47
N PRO A 35 19.27 8.74 -14.48
CA PRO A 35 20.71 8.44 -14.42
C PRO A 35 21.49 8.90 -15.66
N LYS A 36 20.79 9.14 -16.77
CA LYS A 36 21.36 9.64 -18.02
C LYS A 36 21.57 11.16 -18.05
N LEU A 37 20.95 11.89 -17.11
CA LEU A 37 20.97 13.36 -17.06
C LEU A 37 21.54 13.91 -15.74
N PHE A 38 21.56 13.11 -14.68
CA PHE A 38 21.99 13.51 -13.35
C PHE A 38 23.02 12.51 -12.80
N PRO A 39 24.12 12.96 -12.17
CA PRO A 39 24.47 14.36 -11.87
C PRO A 39 24.96 15.14 -13.10
N THR A 40 25.47 14.44 -14.10
CA THR A 40 25.90 14.98 -15.39
C THR A 40 25.18 14.26 -16.52
N LYS A 41 25.03 14.93 -17.66
CA LYS A 41 24.46 14.32 -18.86
C LYS A 41 25.46 13.33 -19.45
N THR A 42 25.09 12.05 -19.46
CA THR A 42 25.92 10.95 -19.97
C THR A 42 25.38 10.34 -21.26
N ALA A 43 24.14 10.66 -21.64
CA ALA A 43 23.54 10.17 -22.88
C ALA A 43 22.88 11.30 -23.66
N GLU A 44 22.89 11.17 -24.99
CA GLU A 44 22.25 12.12 -25.90
C GLU A 44 20.80 11.76 -26.22
N ILE A 45 20.44 10.48 -26.14
CA ILE A 45 19.11 9.98 -26.49
C ILE A 45 18.51 9.05 -25.42
N CYS A 46 17.20 9.18 -25.25
CA CYS A 46 16.36 8.30 -24.43
C CYS A 46 14.93 8.36 -24.97
N THR A 47 14.19 7.27 -24.80
CA THR A 47 12.78 7.14 -25.22
C THR A 47 11.81 7.84 -24.29
N HIS A 48 12.25 8.29 -23.12
CA HIS A 48 11.39 9.00 -22.17
C HIS A 48 11.02 10.39 -22.70
N GLU A 49 9.72 10.71 -22.73
CA GLU A 49 9.19 11.96 -23.32
C GLU A 49 9.83 13.23 -22.77
N GLN A 50 10.10 13.28 -21.46
CA GLN A 50 10.71 14.44 -20.80
C GLN A 50 12.24 14.50 -20.95
N PHE A 51 12.88 13.54 -21.62
CA PHE A 51 14.33 13.51 -21.79
C PHE A 51 14.82 14.60 -22.75
N ALA A 52 14.11 14.80 -23.86
CA ALA A 52 14.44 15.87 -24.83
C ALA A 52 14.41 17.27 -24.20
N LYS A 53 13.63 17.45 -23.12
CA LYS A 53 13.55 18.69 -22.34
C LYS A 53 14.64 18.83 -21.27
N GLY A 54 15.57 17.87 -21.17
CA GLY A 54 16.63 17.87 -20.16
C GLY A 54 16.17 17.52 -18.73
N ILE A 55 14.93 17.06 -18.56
CA ILE A 55 14.37 16.71 -17.25
C ILE A 55 14.53 15.21 -16.99
N GLY A 56 14.14 14.39 -17.97
CA GLY A 56 14.12 12.93 -17.90
C GLY A 56 13.13 12.37 -16.87
N CYS A 57 13.37 11.15 -16.42
CA CYS A 57 12.57 10.49 -15.39
C CYS A 57 12.72 11.20 -14.03
N ILE A 58 11.59 11.43 -13.35
CA ILE A 58 11.53 11.97 -11.98
C ILE A 58 10.69 11.07 -11.10
N LYS A 59 11.16 10.80 -9.88
CA LYS A 59 10.39 10.09 -8.86
C LYS A 59 10.63 10.73 -7.50
N HIS A 60 9.55 11.08 -6.80
CA HIS A 60 9.62 11.47 -5.40
C HIS A 60 9.33 10.24 -4.55
N ILE A 61 10.20 9.95 -3.58
CA ILE A 61 10.02 8.84 -2.64
C ILE A 61 9.91 9.37 -1.22
N ASN A 62 9.05 8.75 -0.42
CA ASN A 62 9.04 8.94 1.03
C ASN A 62 10.19 8.11 1.62
N ILE A 63 11.10 8.77 2.34
CA ILE A 63 12.30 8.15 2.93
C ILE A 63 12.17 7.89 4.43
N GLU A 64 10.99 8.05 5.00
CA GLU A 64 10.70 7.56 6.35
C GLU A 64 10.59 6.02 6.33
N ALA A 65 10.70 5.40 7.51
CA ALA A 65 10.63 3.93 7.63
C ALA A 65 9.40 3.33 6.92
N GLY A 66 8.23 3.95 7.07
CA GLY A 66 7.00 3.56 6.38
C GLY A 66 7.05 3.67 4.86
N GLY A 67 7.75 4.68 4.34
CA GLY A 67 7.99 4.88 2.92
C GLY A 67 8.93 3.81 2.36
N TRP A 68 10.05 3.58 3.03
CA TRP A 68 11.02 2.55 2.64
C TRP A 68 10.41 1.15 2.63
N MET A 69 9.64 0.78 3.65
CA MET A 69 8.92 -0.49 3.67
C MET A 69 8.06 -0.66 2.41
N ARG A 70 7.30 0.37 2.00
CA ARG A 70 6.43 0.30 0.80
C ARG A 70 7.21 0.15 -0.50
N VAL A 71 8.38 0.77 -0.58
CA VAL A 71 9.29 0.70 -1.74
C VAL A 71 9.93 -0.67 -1.85
N GLN A 72 10.32 -1.26 -0.72
CA GLN A 72 11.05 -2.54 -0.65
C GLN A 72 10.15 -3.79 -0.74
N ILE A 73 8.84 -3.67 -0.51
CA ILE A 73 7.91 -4.81 -0.65
C ILE A 73 7.98 -5.39 -2.07
N ASN A 74 8.39 -6.65 -2.17
CA ASN A 74 8.33 -7.44 -3.39
C ASN A 74 6.89 -7.90 -3.66
N ARG A 75 6.15 -7.10 -4.43
CA ARG A 75 4.75 -7.37 -4.81
C ARG A 75 4.59 -8.56 -5.77
N GLN A 76 5.68 -9.02 -6.38
CA GLN A 76 5.65 -10.18 -7.28
C GLN A 76 5.90 -11.50 -6.56
N SER A 77 6.41 -11.45 -5.32
CA SER A 77 6.62 -12.65 -4.51
C SER A 77 5.32 -13.41 -4.29
N GLU A 78 5.41 -14.74 -4.25
CA GLU A 78 4.27 -15.60 -3.99
C GLU A 78 3.69 -15.34 -2.60
N THR A 79 4.55 -15.16 -1.59
CA THR A 79 4.15 -14.79 -0.23
C THR A 79 3.30 -13.51 -0.20
N TYR A 80 3.73 -12.47 -0.91
CA TYR A 80 2.93 -11.24 -1.01
C TYR A 80 1.58 -11.50 -1.68
N LYS A 81 1.56 -12.22 -2.80
CA LYS A 81 0.32 -12.54 -3.52
C LYS A 81 -0.65 -13.34 -2.65
N GLN A 82 -0.15 -14.32 -1.89
CA GLN A 82 -0.96 -15.12 -0.96
C GLN A 82 -1.53 -14.27 0.18
N LEU A 83 -0.72 -13.41 0.80
CA LEU A 83 -1.20 -12.47 1.83
C LEU A 83 -2.20 -11.47 1.24
N TYR A 84 -1.93 -10.93 0.05
CA TYR A 84 -2.80 -9.95 -0.60
C TYR A 84 -4.16 -10.55 -1.00
N LYS A 85 -4.22 -11.85 -1.35
CA LYS A 85 -5.49 -12.57 -1.58
C LYS A 85 -6.39 -12.56 -0.34
N GLN A 86 -5.84 -12.43 0.86
CA GLN A 86 -6.64 -12.33 2.09
C GLN A 86 -7.37 -10.98 2.23
N ARG A 87 -7.04 -9.97 1.41
CA ARG A 87 -7.70 -8.65 1.41
C ARG A 87 -9.21 -8.75 1.20
N THR A 88 -9.68 -9.72 0.40
CA THR A 88 -11.11 -9.96 0.20
C THR A 88 -11.84 -10.32 1.50
N ALA A 89 -11.15 -10.93 2.47
CA ALA A 89 -11.73 -11.16 3.80
C ALA A 89 -11.99 -9.85 4.54
N ALA A 90 -11.05 -8.90 4.49
CA ALA A 90 -11.23 -7.57 5.07
C ALA A 90 -12.35 -6.78 4.36
N GLU A 91 -12.42 -6.84 3.03
CA GLU A 91 -13.52 -6.23 2.26
C GLU A 91 -14.88 -6.79 2.68
N ARG A 92 -14.99 -8.12 2.81
CA ARG A 92 -16.22 -8.78 3.27
C ARG A 92 -16.62 -8.38 4.69
N ILE A 93 -15.65 -8.21 5.59
CA ILE A 93 -15.88 -7.72 6.95
C ILE A 93 -16.41 -6.27 6.90
N ASN A 94 -15.79 -5.40 6.09
CA ASN A 94 -16.23 -4.01 5.93
C ASN A 94 -17.64 -3.93 5.32
N SER A 95 -17.97 -4.78 4.35
CA SER A 95 -19.33 -4.87 3.78
C SER A 95 -20.37 -5.26 4.83
N GLN A 96 -20.08 -6.24 5.71
CA GLN A 96 -20.99 -6.59 6.81
C GLN A 96 -21.14 -5.46 7.82
N ALA A 97 -20.04 -4.78 8.18
CA ALA A 97 -20.10 -3.63 9.08
C ALA A 97 -20.92 -2.47 8.49
N LYS A 98 -20.80 -2.24 7.17
CA LYS A 98 -21.62 -1.28 6.42
C LYS A 98 -23.10 -1.64 6.47
N GLU A 99 -23.46 -2.91 6.27
CA GLU A 99 -24.83 -3.39 6.39
C GLU A 99 -25.42 -3.14 7.79
N TYR A 100 -24.59 -3.23 8.85
CA TYR A 100 -24.99 -2.88 10.22
C TYR A 100 -25.01 -1.37 10.50
N GLY A 101 -24.78 -0.52 9.50
CA GLY A 101 -24.94 0.92 9.61
C GLY A 101 -23.78 1.68 10.24
N ILE A 102 -22.56 1.12 10.23
CA ILE A 102 -21.36 1.77 10.79
C ILE A 102 -21.08 3.16 10.19
N GLU A 103 -21.46 3.41 8.93
CA GLU A 103 -21.26 4.71 8.25
C GLU A 103 -22.18 5.82 8.79
N ARG A 104 -23.29 5.45 9.43
CA ARG A 104 -24.29 6.38 9.99
C ARG A 104 -24.82 5.87 11.35
N PRO A 105 -23.97 5.87 12.39
CA PRO A 105 -24.34 5.30 13.68
C PRO A 105 -25.42 6.15 14.38
N LYS A 106 -26.53 5.52 14.76
CA LYS A 106 -27.68 6.18 15.42
C LYS A 106 -27.51 6.25 16.94
N VAL A 107 -26.42 6.88 17.40
CA VAL A 107 -26.09 7.07 18.82
C VAL A 107 -25.62 8.50 19.09
N ARG A 108 -25.71 8.95 20.35
CA ARG A 108 -25.57 10.37 20.69
C ARG A 108 -24.14 10.87 20.96
N THR A 109 -23.20 9.97 21.30
CA THR A 109 -21.85 10.36 21.74
C THR A 109 -20.76 9.58 21.02
N GLY A 110 -19.56 10.16 20.90
CA GLY A 110 -18.39 9.48 20.31
C GLY A 110 -18.04 8.17 21.05
N HIS A 111 -18.14 8.14 22.37
CA HIS A 111 -17.98 6.90 23.15
C HIS A 111 -18.99 5.82 22.76
N SER A 112 -20.26 6.22 22.55
CA SER A 112 -21.29 5.29 22.08
C SER A 112 -21.00 4.77 20.68
N VAL A 113 -20.43 5.61 19.78
CA VAL A 113 -20.00 5.19 18.44
C VAL A 113 -18.89 4.15 18.54
N VAL A 114 -17.87 4.37 19.38
CA VAL A 114 -16.78 3.41 19.60
C VAL A 114 -17.33 2.09 20.16
N ASN A 115 -18.22 2.13 21.14
CA ASN A 115 -18.82 0.91 21.72
C ASN A 115 -19.66 0.14 20.69
N LEU A 116 -20.52 0.84 19.94
CA LEU A 116 -21.33 0.25 18.89
C LEU A 116 -20.44 -0.38 17.81
N ASN A 117 -19.34 0.28 17.46
CA ASN A 117 -18.37 -0.23 16.51
C ASN A 117 -17.71 -1.52 17.00
N THR A 118 -17.24 -1.54 18.25
CA THR A 118 -16.67 -2.74 18.88
C THR A 118 -17.66 -3.91 18.87
N LEU A 119 -18.91 -3.68 19.28
CA LEU A 119 -19.96 -4.70 19.27
C LEU A 119 -20.22 -5.23 17.85
N THR A 120 -20.27 -4.34 16.85
CA THR A 120 -20.44 -4.69 15.43
C THR A 120 -19.37 -5.70 15.00
N TYR A 121 -18.10 -5.43 15.27
CA TYR A 121 -17.01 -6.33 14.89
C TYR A 121 -16.97 -7.63 15.71
N ILE A 122 -17.33 -7.60 16.99
CA ILE A 122 -17.51 -8.83 17.80
C ILE A 122 -18.56 -9.73 17.17
N VAL A 123 -19.72 -9.18 16.78
CA VAL A 123 -20.80 -9.94 16.15
C VAL A 123 -20.38 -10.52 14.80
N ILE A 124 -19.68 -9.75 13.96
CA ILE A 124 -19.14 -10.23 12.69
C ILE A 124 -18.20 -11.42 12.91
N ASN A 125 -17.26 -11.29 13.85
CA ASN A 125 -16.29 -12.34 14.17
C ASN A 125 -16.97 -13.59 14.77
N ALA A 126 -17.94 -13.41 15.66
CA ALA A 126 -18.71 -14.51 16.24
C ALA A 126 -19.49 -15.29 15.17
N ARG A 127 -20.14 -14.58 14.23
CA ARG A 127 -20.84 -15.21 13.08
C ARG A 127 -19.87 -15.93 12.15
N ALA A 128 -18.69 -15.36 11.89
CA ALA A 128 -17.66 -16.02 11.11
C ALA A 128 -17.17 -17.31 11.77
N LEU A 129 -16.90 -17.28 13.08
CA LEU A 129 -16.52 -18.46 13.85
C LEU A 129 -17.61 -19.53 13.86
N GLN A 130 -18.88 -19.13 14.01
CA GLN A 130 -20.02 -20.04 13.95
C GLN A 130 -20.08 -20.76 12.59
N ARG A 131 -19.96 -20.04 11.46
CA ARG A 131 -19.93 -20.65 10.12
C ARG A 131 -18.80 -21.66 9.95
N VAL A 132 -17.61 -21.35 10.46
CA VAL A 132 -16.45 -22.26 10.41
C VAL A 132 -16.71 -23.52 11.25
N ARG A 133 -17.29 -23.37 12.45
CA ARG A 133 -17.63 -24.51 13.31
C ARG A 133 -18.67 -25.42 12.64
N ASN A 134 -19.72 -24.84 12.05
CA ASN A 134 -20.77 -25.60 11.35
C ASN A 134 -20.23 -26.33 10.11
N SER A 135 -19.34 -25.68 9.34
CA SER A 135 -18.72 -26.33 8.18
C SER A 135 -17.82 -27.51 8.60
N LYS A 136 -17.10 -27.37 9.71
CA LYS A 136 -16.25 -28.44 10.26
C LYS A 136 -17.05 -29.60 10.85
N SER A 137 -18.22 -29.35 11.44
CA SER A 137 -19.09 -30.43 11.90
C SER A 137 -19.69 -31.19 10.72
N GLN A 138 -20.20 -30.48 9.71
CA GLN A 138 -20.73 -31.10 8.49
C GLN A 138 -19.69 -31.93 7.74
N ALA A 139 -18.45 -31.45 7.65
CA ALA A 139 -17.36 -32.21 7.00
C ALA A 139 -16.87 -33.43 7.81
N ARG A 140 -17.33 -33.60 9.06
CA ARG A 140 -17.03 -34.74 9.93
C ARG A 140 -18.17 -35.74 10.01
N ASP A 141 -19.37 -35.37 9.59
CA ASP A 141 -20.49 -36.29 9.48
C ASP A 141 -20.28 -37.16 8.21
N PRO A 142 -20.41 -38.50 8.32
CA PRO A 142 -20.10 -39.45 7.24
C PRO A 142 -21.04 -39.35 6.03
#